data_AF-A0A7S2UAW8-F1
#
_entry.id   AF-A0A7S2UAW8-F1
#
_cell.length_a   1.000
_cell.length_b   1.000
_cell.length_c   1.000
_cell.angle_alpha   90.00
_cell.angle_beta   90.00
_cell.angle_gamma   90.00
#
_symmetry.space_group_name_H-M   'P 1'
#
loop_
_entity.id
_entity.type
_entity.pdbx_description
1 polymer ?
#
loop_
_entity_poly.entity_id
_entity_poly.type
_entity_poly.pdbx_seq_one_letter_code
_entity_poly.pdbx_strand_id
1 'polypeptide(L)'
;MAPQKILHIAGWSTCAFYRRAVGVLSSLSLLFPSKLKVVEHEFPSRTEYRAWLIEGGFRSQVVDPRAHSHTSSPFVWLGQSESLKTPDPADIASFLGGHDDTLNWCRTFCAPDSTVRRTEAAIMVPDGHVKDHGYDYDLVVIGGGSGGLAASKEAATLGANVAVLDFVKPSPQGTTWGLGGTCVNV
;
A
#
# COMPACT_ATOMS: atom_id res chain seq x y z
N MET A 1 13.69 -8.51 -15.49
CA MET A 1 12.57 -8.15 -14.58
C MET A 1 12.76 -8.91 -13.28
N ALA A 2 12.64 -8.25 -12.13
CA ALA A 2 12.63 -8.96 -10.85
C ALA A 2 11.37 -9.83 -10.76
N PRO A 3 11.43 -11.01 -10.11
CA PRO A 3 10.26 -11.86 -9.94
C PRO A 3 9.18 -11.14 -9.13
N GLN A 4 7.93 -11.30 -9.55
CA GLN A 4 6.75 -10.78 -8.83
C GLN A 4 6.70 -11.41 -7.44
N LYS A 5 6.56 -10.59 -6.39
CA LYS A 5 6.41 -11.08 -5.02
C LYS A 5 4.96 -11.46 -4.79
N ILE A 6 4.73 -12.65 -4.24
CA ILE A 6 3.41 -13.12 -3.82
C ILE A 6 3.34 -13.02 -2.30
N LEU A 7 2.45 -12.18 -1.81
CA LEU A 7 2.31 -11.91 -0.39
C LEU A 7 0.94 -12.39 0.09
N HIS A 8 0.95 -13.30 1.05
CA HIS A 8 -0.26 -13.85 1.64
C HIS A 8 -0.54 -13.17 2.97
N ILE A 9 -1.81 -12.87 3.21
CA ILE A 9 -2.27 -12.26 4.45
C ILE A 9 -3.47 -13.03 4.98
N ALA A 10 -3.35 -13.57 6.18
CA ALA A 10 -4.41 -14.29 6.87
C ALA A 10 -4.91 -13.52 8.09
N GLY A 11 -6.23 -13.42 8.24
CA GLY A 11 -6.89 -12.77 9.37
C GLY A 11 -8.40 -12.96 9.31
N TRP A 12 -9.15 -12.30 10.19
CA TRP A 12 -10.61 -12.42 10.19
C TRP A 12 -11.30 -11.10 9.87
N SER A 13 -12.48 -11.21 9.27
CA SER A 13 -13.26 -10.11 8.66
C SER A 13 -13.42 -8.87 9.56
N THR A 14 -13.70 -9.07 10.85
CA THR A 14 -13.95 -7.95 11.78
C THR A 14 -12.69 -7.33 12.37
N CYS A 15 -11.51 -7.96 12.23
CA CYS A 15 -10.26 -7.46 12.79
C CYS A 15 -9.83 -6.13 12.16
N ALA A 16 -9.69 -5.08 12.98
CA ALA A 16 -9.28 -3.76 12.50
C ALA A 16 -7.86 -3.78 11.91
N PHE A 17 -6.93 -4.53 12.51
CA PHE A 17 -5.54 -4.60 12.06
C PHE A 17 -5.39 -5.36 10.73
N TYR A 18 -6.12 -6.47 10.56
CA TYR A 18 -6.20 -7.19 9.29
C TYR A 18 -6.74 -6.30 8.18
N ARG A 19 -7.91 -5.69 8.38
CA ARG A 19 -8.54 -4.84 7.35
C ARG A 19 -7.67 -3.66 6.92
N ARG A 20 -6.96 -3.03 7.87
CA ARG A 20 -6.00 -1.95 7.54
C ARG A 20 -4.81 -2.48 6.74
N ALA A 21 -4.24 -3.62 7.13
CA ALA A 21 -3.10 -4.21 6.43
C ALA A 21 -3.48 -4.64 5.01
N VAL A 22 -4.64 -5.29 4.84
CA VAL A 22 -5.21 -5.63 3.52
C VAL A 22 -5.39 -4.36 2.69
N GLY A 23 -6.04 -3.32 3.21
CA GLY A 23 -6.27 -2.08 2.45
C GLY A 23 -4.98 -1.45 1.89
N VAL A 24 -3.89 -1.46 2.66
CA VAL A 24 -2.57 -0.99 2.20
C VAL A 24 -1.99 -1.93 1.13
N LEU A 25 -2.03 -3.24 1.37
CA LEU A 25 -1.48 -4.23 0.45
C LEU A 25 -2.23 -4.29 -0.89
N SER A 26 -3.56 -4.28 -0.88
CA SER A 26 -4.39 -4.27 -2.10
C SER A 26 -4.12 -3.00 -2.92
N SER A 27 -3.92 -1.86 -2.25
CA SER A 27 -3.52 -0.61 -2.91
C SER A 27 -2.13 -0.73 -3.55
N LEU A 28 -1.16 -1.33 -2.87
CA LEU A 28 0.17 -1.56 -3.44
C LEU A 28 0.16 -2.56 -4.60
N SER A 29 -0.64 -3.62 -4.52
CA SER A 29 -0.79 -4.58 -5.62
C SER A 29 -1.40 -3.93 -6.86
N LEU A 30 -2.36 -3.03 -6.67
CA LEU A 30 -2.95 -2.23 -7.76
C LEU A 30 -1.93 -1.26 -8.38
N LEU A 31 -1.11 -0.59 -7.56
CA LEU A 31 -0.09 0.36 -8.03
C LEU A 31 1.09 -0.33 -8.71
N PHE A 32 1.43 -1.55 -8.29
CA PHE A 32 2.58 -2.30 -8.77
C PHE A 32 2.22 -3.73 -9.21
N PRO A 33 1.32 -3.89 -10.21
CA PRO A 33 0.77 -5.20 -10.58
C PRO A 33 1.85 -6.16 -11.08
N SER A 34 2.93 -5.66 -11.68
CA SER A 34 4.06 -6.49 -12.13
C SER A 34 5.06 -6.86 -11.01
N LYS A 35 4.98 -6.23 -9.84
CA LYS A 35 5.93 -6.43 -8.74
C LYS A 35 5.34 -7.11 -7.53
N LEU A 36 4.04 -6.92 -7.26
CA LEU A 36 3.38 -7.41 -6.06
C LEU A 36 2.00 -7.97 -6.38
N LYS A 37 1.76 -9.20 -5.94
CA LYS A 37 0.46 -9.83 -5.87
C LYS A 37 0.12 -10.14 -4.42
N VAL A 38 -1.13 -9.91 -4.05
CA VAL A 38 -1.64 -10.15 -2.69
C VAL A 38 -2.69 -11.24 -2.74
N VAL A 39 -2.57 -12.22 -1.85
CA VAL A 39 -3.52 -13.32 -1.67
C VAL A 39 -4.11 -13.25 -0.27
N GLU A 40 -5.41 -13.04 -0.20
CA GLU A 40 -6.14 -12.85 1.06
C GLU A 40 -6.74 -14.16 1.54
N HIS A 41 -6.51 -14.48 2.81
CA HIS A 41 -7.06 -15.64 3.51
C HIS A 41 -7.93 -15.16 4.66
N GLU A 42 -9.18 -14.80 4.34
CA GLU A 42 -10.14 -14.30 5.32
C GLU A 42 -10.87 -15.43 6.04
N PHE A 43 -10.86 -15.36 7.36
CA PHE A 43 -11.64 -16.22 8.24
C PHE A 43 -12.91 -15.49 8.72
N PRO A 44 -14.05 -16.19 8.86
CA PRO A 44 -15.29 -15.58 9.33
C PRO A 44 -15.19 -15.01 10.75
N SER A 45 -14.42 -15.67 11.63
CA SER A 45 -14.34 -15.31 13.05
C SER A 45 -12.92 -15.43 13.63
N ARG A 46 -12.69 -14.75 14.76
CA ARG A 46 -11.45 -14.89 15.55
C ARG A 46 -11.22 -16.34 15.98
N THR A 47 -12.28 -17.06 16.30
CA THR A 47 -12.21 -18.45 16.78
C THR A 47 -11.69 -19.35 15.68
N GLU A 48 -12.27 -19.30 14.48
CA GLU A 48 -11.82 -20.10 13.33
C GLU A 48 -10.39 -19.77 12.93
N TYR A 49 -10.03 -18.48 12.93
CA TYR A 49 -8.65 -18.06 12.67
C TYR A 49 -7.66 -18.66 13.67
N ARG A 50 -8.00 -18.67 14.96
CA ARG A 50 -7.13 -19.24 16.01
C ARG A 50 -7.09 -20.77 15.95
N ALA A 51 -8.21 -21.40 15.65
CA ALA A 51 -8.30 -22.83 15.45
C ALA A 51 -7.38 -23.27 14.30
N TRP A 52 -7.38 -22.54 13.17
CA TRP A 52 -6.44 -22.81 12.07
C TRP A 52 -4.98 -22.52 12.45
N LEU A 53 -4.70 -21.33 13.00
CA LEU A 53 -3.33 -20.87 13.21
C LEU A 53 -2.60 -21.63 14.33
N ILE A 54 -3.28 -21.87 15.45
CA ILE A 54 -2.70 -22.37 16.70
C ILE A 54 -3.04 -23.86 16.89
N GLU A 55 -4.33 -24.21 16.91
CA GLU A 55 -4.79 -25.57 17.23
C GLU A 55 -4.50 -26.54 16.09
N GLY A 56 -4.72 -26.11 14.84
CA GLY A 56 -4.34 -26.79 13.61
C GLY A 56 -2.83 -26.75 13.33
N GLY A 57 -2.06 -26.06 14.17
CA GLY A 57 -0.60 -26.09 14.14
C GLY A 57 0.03 -25.46 12.91
N PHE A 58 -0.69 -24.64 12.14
CA PHE A 58 -0.15 -23.99 10.94
C PHE A 58 1.13 -23.21 11.28
N ARG A 59 1.09 -22.39 12.35
CA ARG A 59 2.24 -21.57 12.76
C ARG A 59 3.47 -22.38 13.16
N SER A 60 3.28 -23.59 13.68
CA SER A 60 4.36 -24.46 14.17
C SER A 60 5.09 -25.17 13.03
N GLN A 61 4.47 -25.23 11.85
CA GLN A 61 5.04 -25.85 10.65
C GLN A 61 5.89 -24.86 9.84
N VAL A 62 5.85 -23.57 10.19
CA VAL A 62 6.66 -22.55 9.55
C VAL A 62 8.11 -22.66 10.01
N VAL A 63 9.05 -22.62 9.07
CA VAL A 63 10.49 -22.76 9.34
C VAL A 63 11.02 -21.67 10.28
N ASP A 64 10.50 -20.45 10.16
CA ASP A 64 10.92 -19.31 10.99
C ASP A 64 10.38 -19.44 12.43
N PRO A 65 11.25 -19.51 13.45
CA PRO A 65 10.84 -19.63 14.85
C PRO A 65 9.95 -18.48 15.35
N ARG A 66 10.04 -17.29 14.73
CA ARG A 66 9.19 -16.14 15.07
C ARG A 66 7.71 -16.43 14.82
N ALA A 67 7.39 -17.32 13.88
CA ALA A 67 6.02 -17.71 13.61
C ALA A 67 5.42 -18.53 14.76
N HIS A 68 6.22 -19.32 15.47
CA HIS A 68 5.73 -20.28 16.49
C HIS A 68 5.10 -19.57 17.69
N SER A 69 5.59 -18.37 18.03
CA SER A 69 5.04 -17.54 19.10
C SER A 69 3.94 -16.57 18.62
N HIS A 70 3.73 -16.43 17.31
CA HIS A 70 2.75 -15.52 16.74
C HIS A 70 1.32 -15.98 17.03
N THR A 71 0.47 -15.06 17.50
CA THR A 71 -0.94 -15.33 17.84
C THR A 71 -1.91 -14.23 17.39
N SER A 72 -1.39 -13.10 16.94
CA SER A 72 -2.15 -11.92 16.55
C SER A 72 -2.56 -11.98 15.07
N SER A 73 -3.50 -11.13 14.68
CA SER A 73 -3.89 -10.95 13.28
C SER A 73 -3.45 -9.57 12.79
N PRO A 74 -2.97 -9.46 11.55
CA PRO A 74 -2.83 -10.53 10.56
C PRO A 74 -1.62 -11.47 10.83
N PHE A 75 -1.61 -12.63 10.17
CA PHE A 75 -0.42 -13.47 9.98
C PHE A 75 -0.02 -13.36 8.51
N VAL A 76 1.19 -12.87 8.24
CA VAL A 76 1.62 -12.47 6.88
C VAL A 76 2.91 -13.15 6.49
N TRP A 77 2.99 -13.62 5.24
CA TRP A 77 4.17 -14.28 4.70
C TRP A 77 4.31 -14.06 3.19
N LEU A 78 5.53 -14.27 2.68
CA LEU A 78 5.79 -14.39 1.25
C LEU A 78 5.61 -15.84 0.83
N GLY A 79 4.81 -16.08 -0.20
CA GLY A 79 4.52 -17.40 -0.75
C GLY A 79 5.31 -17.70 -2.03
N GLN A 80 5.41 -18.97 -2.40
CA GLN A 80 5.96 -19.40 -3.69
C GLN A 80 4.86 -19.54 -4.76
N SER A 81 3.61 -19.75 -4.34
CA SER A 81 2.46 -19.99 -5.20
C SER A 81 1.32 -19.00 -4.93
N GLU A 82 0.41 -18.87 -5.90
CA GLU A 82 -0.77 -18.02 -5.79
C GLU A 82 -2.01 -18.79 -5.29
N SER A 83 -1.83 -19.95 -4.64
CA SER A 83 -2.92 -20.83 -4.29
C SER A 83 -3.94 -20.14 -3.36
N LEU A 84 -5.19 -20.07 -3.82
CA LEU A 84 -6.37 -19.58 -3.07
C LEU A 84 -6.97 -20.65 -2.13
N LYS A 85 -6.40 -21.86 -2.11
CA LYS A 85 -6.83 -22.91 -1.18
C LYS A 85 -6.32 -22.58 0.24
N THR A 86 -6.82 -23.32 1.23
CA THR A 86 -6.32 -23.27 2.61
C THR A 86 -4.80 -23.16 2.64
N PRO A 87 -4.22 -22.19 3.36
CA PRO A 87 -2.78 -21.98 3.40
C PRO A 87 -2.00 -23.26 3.66
N ASP A 88 -0.98 -23.53 2.85
CA ASP A 88 -0.05 -24.65 3.02
C ASP A 88 1.28 -24.13 3.60
N PRO A 89 1.74 -24.63 4.76
CA PRO A 89 3.04 -24.26 5.32
C PRO A 89 4.23 -24.50 4.38
N ALA A 90 4.13 -25.48 3.47
CA ALA A 90 5.19 -25.77 2.50
C ALA A 90 5.40 -24.66 1.46
N ASP A 91 4.38 -23.82 1.24
CA ASP A 91 4.41 -22.71 0.27
C ASP A 91 5.07 -21.44 0.85
N ILE A 92 5.43 -21.44 2.15
CA ILE A 92 5.99 -20.26 2.81
C ILE A 92 7.46 -20.09 2.41
N ALA A 93 7.75 -19.07 1.62
CA ALA A 93 9.11 -18.65 1.31
C ALA A 93 9.75 -17.91 2.49
N SER A 94 9.03 -16.99 3.13
CA SER A 94 9.50 -16.30 4.33
C SER A 94 8.36 -15.73 5.15
N PHE A 95 8.41 -15.94 6.46
CA PHE A 95 7.48 -15.32 7.39
C PHE A 95 7.78 -13.82 7.55
N LEU A 96 6.74 -12.99 7.41
CA LEU A 96 6.87 -11.54 7.54
C LEU A 96 6.61 -11.10 8.98
N GLY A 97 5.46 -11.47 9.54
CA GLY A 97 5.03 -11.05 10.87
C GLY A 97 3.56 -10.64 10.93
N GLY A 98 3.30 -9.66 11.80
CA GLY A 98 1.97 -9.12 12.06
C GLY A 98 1.65 -7.82 11.31
N HIS A 99 0.73 -7.03 11.86
CA HIS A 99 0.31 -5.76 11.29
C HIS A 99 1.47 -4.78 11.09
N ASP A 100 2.24 -4.54 12.15
CA ASP A 100 3.30 -3.54 12.14
C ASP A 100 4.46 -3.95 11.22
N ASP A 101 4.82 -5.23 11.21
CA ASP A 101 5.81 -5.81 10.29
C ASP A 101 5.36 -5.65 8.83
N THR A 102 4.06 -5.84 8.57
CA THR A 102 3.47 -5.66 7.24
C THR A 102 3.57 -4.19 6.80
N LEU A 103 3.22 -3.25 7.66
CA LEU A 103 3.34 -1.82 7.34
C LEU A 103 4.80 -1.39 7.15
N ASN A 104 5.71 -1.93 7.96
CA ASN A 104 7.14 -1.66 7.82
C ASN A 104 7.70 -2.21 6.50
N TRP A 105 7.25 -3.39 6.10
CA TRP A 105 7.55 -3.97 4.80
C TRP A 105 7.02 -3.11 3.66
N CYS A 106 5.78 -2.63 3.74
CA CYS A 106 5.20 -1.72 2.74
C CYS A 106 6.01 -0.42 2.61
N ARG A 107 6.46 0.17 3.73
CA ARG A 107 7.33 1.36 3.71
C ARG A 107 8.66 1.07 3.03
N THR A 108 9.26 -0.08 3.33
CA THR A 108 10.53 -0.50 2.73
C THR A 108 10.36 -0.80 1.24
N PHE A 109 9.24 -1.40 0.84
CA PHE A 109 8.91 -1.68 -0.55
C PHE A 109 8.75 -0.39 -1.38
N CYS A 110 8.17 0.65 -0.79
CA CYS A 110 8.04 1.97 -1.40
C CYS A 110 9.24 2.88 -1.20
N ALA A 111 10.25 2.45 -0.42
CA ALA A 111 11.42 3.28 -0.16
C ALA A 111 12.24 3.45 -1.45
N PRO A 112 12.83 4.63 -1.68
CA PRO A 112 13.74 4.83 -2.81
C PRO A 112 14.94 3.90 -2.67
N ASP A 113 15.39 3.33 -3.79
CA ASP A 113 16.57 2.48 -3.82
C ASP A 113 17.82 3.31 -3.49
N SER A 114 18.39 3.08 -2.31
CA SER A 114 19.58 3.79 -1.83
C SER A 114 20.86 3.37 -2.57
N THR A 115 20.82 2.28 -3.34
CA THR A 115 21.97 1.80 -4.12
C THR A 115 22.04 2.42 -5.52
N VAL A 116 20.94 3.03 -5.99
CA VAL A 116 20.94 3.83 -7.22
C VAL A 116 21.65 5.15 -6.92
N ARG A 117 22.95 5.19 -7.21
CA ARG A 117 23.64 6.48 -7.37
C ARG A 117 22.91 7.23 -8.48
N ARG A 118 22.39 8.43 -8.18
CA ARG A 118 21.89 9.37 -9.20
C ARG A 118 23.04 9.78 -10.12
N THR A 119 23.39 8.94 -11.09
CA THR A 119 24.39 9.26 -12.11
C THR A 119 23.77 9.87 -13.35
N GLU A 120 22.46 9.69 -13.55
CA GLU A 120 21.74 10.27 -14.67
C GLU A 120 20.69 11.25 -14.14
N ALA A 121 20.73 12.49 -14.64
CA ALA A 121 19.65 13.43 -14.43
C ALA A 121 18.35 12.78 -14.92
N ALA A 122 17.26 12.91 -14.17
CA ALA A 122 15.96 12.43 -14.62
C ALA A 122 15.66 13.10 -15.96
N ILE A 123 15.71 12.34 -17.05
CA ILE A 123 15.35 12.83 -18.37
C ILE A 123 13.82 12.81 -18.40
N MET A 124 13.22 13.98 -18.50
CA MET A 124 11.79 14.09 -18.76
C MET A 124 11.51 13.41 -20.11
N VAL A 125 10.86 12.25 -20.06
CA VAL A 125 10.38 11.58 -21.26
C VAL A 125 9.14 12.33 -21.73
N PRO A 126 8.99 12.62 -23.04
CA PRO A 126 7.74 13.17 -23.56
C PRO A 126 6.57 12.29 -23.13
N ASP A 127 5.63 12.85 -22.39
CA ASP A 127 4.43 12.18 -21.87
C ASP A 127 3.31 12.09 -22.91
N GLY A 128 3.54 12.59 -24.12
CA GLY A 128 2.56 12.65 -25.20
C GLY A 128 1.55 13.78 -25.04
N HIS A 129 1.76 14.71 -24.10
CA HIS A 129 0.90 15.87 -23.95
C HIS A 129 0.88 16.72 -25.23
N VAL A 130 -0.32 17.01 -25.70
CA VAL A 130 -0.60 17.99 -26.74
C VAL A 130 -1.68 18.93 -26.24
N LYS A 131 -1.52 20.23 -26.50
CA LYS A 131 -2.44 21.27 -26.01
C LYS A 131 -3.89 21.08 -26.47
N ASP A 132 -4.10 20.37 -27.58
CA ASP A 132 -5.42 20.04 -28.13
C ASP A 132 -5.77 18.57 -27.88
N HIS A 133 -5.75 18.16 -26.62
CA HIS A 133 -6.10 16.78 -26.22
C HIS A 133 -7.62 16.58 -25.99
N GLY A 134 -8.45 17.60 -26.19
CA GLY A 134 -9.91 17.50 -26.07
C GLY A 134 -10.46 17.40 -24.63
N TYR A 135 -9.67 17.76 -23.63
CA TYR A 135 -10.10 17.84 -22.21
C TYR A 135 -10.13 19.30 -21.76
N ASP A 136 -10.92 19.60 -20.72
CA ASP A 136 -11.07 20.96 -20.20
C ASP A 136 -9.79 21.51 -19.54
N TYR A 137 -8.95 20.63 -18.99
CA TYR A 137 -7.73 20.97 -18.26
C TYR A 137 -6.57 20.08 -18.71
N ASP A 138 -5.37 20.67 -18.76
CA ASP A 138 -4.11 19.98 -19.03
C ASP A 138 -3.61 19.21 -17.79
N LEU A 139 -3.96 19.70 -16.59
CA LEU A 139 -3.61 19.08 -15.32
C LEU A 139 -4.74 19.27 -14.29
N VAL A 140 -5.15 18.18 -13.63
CA VAL A 140 -6.04 18.23 -12.45
C VAL A 140 -5.27 17.77 -11.22
N VAL A 141 -5.11 18.66 -10.25
CA VAL A 141 -4.43 18.38 -8.98
C VAL A 141 -5.47 18.15 -7.89
N ILE A 142 -5.45 16.95 -7.30
CA ILE A 142 -6.33 16.58 -6.19
C ILE A 142 -5.56 16.72 -4.87
N GLY A 143 -5.89 17.76 -4.12
CA GLY A 143 -5.29 18.13 -2.84
C GLY A 143 -4.54 19.46 -2.92
N GLY A 144 -5.09 20.51 -2.30
CA GLY A 144 -4.53 21.85 -2.22
C GLY A 144 -3.53 22.05 -1.09
N GLY A 145 -2.68 21.04 -0.85
CA GLY A 145 -1.56 21.11 0.09
C GLY A 145 -0.31 21.74 -0.53
N SER A 146 0.78 21.82 0.24
CA SER A 146 2.06 22.38 -0.22
C SER A 146 2.53 21.79 -1.56
N GLY A 147 2.51 20.46 -1.70
CA GLY A 147 2.89 19.77 -2.94
C GLY A 147 1.94 20.06 -4.11
N GLY A 148 0.63 20.00 -3.87
CA GLY A 148 -0.37 20.23 -4.92
C GLY A 148 -0.37 21.66 -5.42
N LEU A 149 -0.30 22.65 -4.52
CA LEU A 149 -0.23 24.06 -4.90
C LEU A 149 1.08 24.40 -5.61
N ALA A 150 2.22 23.84 -5.17
CA ALA A 150 3.50 24.05 -5.84
C ALA A 150 3.48 23.49 -7.27
N ALA A 151 3.01 22.25 -7.46
CA ALA A 151 2.89 21.63 -8.77
C ALA A 151 1.94 22.42 -9.69
N SER A 152 0.79 22.83 -9.16
CA SER A 152 -0.22 23.56 -9.93
C SER A 152 0.29 24.92 -10.40
N LYS A 153 0.97 25.65 -9.52
CA LYS A 153 1.51 26.97 -9.82
C LYS A 153 2.61 26.89 -10.88
N GLU A 154 3.49 25.91 -10.78
CA GLU A 154 4.56 25.71 -11.75
C GLU A 154 3.99 25.35 -13.12
N ALA A 155 3.07 24.38 -13.19
CA ALA A 155 2.41 23.98 -14.43
C ALA A 155 1.67 25.14 -15.10
N ALA A 156 0.92 25.94 -14.33
CA ALA A 156 0.24 27.12 -14.84
C ALA A 156 1.22 28.19 -15.36
N THR A 157 2.37 28.37 -14.71
CA THR A 157 3.43 29.29 -15.16
C THR A 157 4.03 28.86 -16.51
N LEU A 158 4.08 27.56 -16.77
CA LEU A 158 4.49 26.97 -18.04
C LEU A 158 3.36 26.97 -19.11
N GLY A 159 2.19 27.53 -18.79
CA GLY A 159 1.09 27.74 -19.73
C GLY A 159 0.04 26.63 -19.76
N ALA A 160 0.08 25.68 -18.82
CA ALA A 160 -0.96 24.66 -18.68
C ALA A 160 -2.25 25.23 -18.09
N ASN A 161 -3.40 24.78 -18.58
CA ASN A 161 -4.71 24.96 -17.98
C ASN A 161 -4.86 24.00 -16.80
N VAL A 162 -4.75 24.51 -15.58
CA VAL A 162 -4.70 23.68 -14.36
C VAL A 162 -5.97 23.86 -13.51
N ALA A 163 -6.58 22.76 -13.09
CA ALA A 163 -7.58 22.73 -12.03
C ALA A 163 -6.96 22.23 -10.72
N VAL A 164 -7.25 22.90 -9.61
CA VAL A 164 -6.86 22.44 -8.27
C VAL A 164 -8.12 22.17 -7.46
N LEU A 165 -8.29 20.92 -7.03
CA LEU A 165 -9.42 20.48 -6.23
C LEU A 165 -8.94 20.28 -4.80
N ASP A 166 -9.44 21.08 -3.87
CA ASP A 166 -9.15 20.94 -2.45
C ASP A 166 -10.42 20.77 -1.63
N PHE A 167 -10.39 19.81 -0.72
CA PHE A 167 -11.51 19.55 0.20
C PHE A 167 -10.98 19.11 1.56
N VAL A 168 -11.32 19.86 2.59
CA VAL A 168 -11.00 19.52 3.98
C VAL A 168 -12.21 18.83 4.60
N LYS A 169 -12.09 17.51 4.80
CA LYS A 169 -13.07 16.75 5.58
C LYS A 169 -13.02 17.25 7.04
N PRO A 170 -14.13 17.71 7.64
CA PRO A 170 -14.14 18.14 9.03
C PRO A 170 -13.67 17.03 9.97
N SER A 171 -12.98 17.41 11.05
CA SER A 171 -12.57 16.47 12.11
C SER A 171 -13.80 15.88 12.83
N PRO A 172 -13.63 14.81 13.64
CA PRO A 172 -14.71 14.33 14.50
C PRO A 172 -15.29 15.39 15.45
N GLN A 173 -14.52 16.43 15.77
CA GLN A 173 -14.94 17.57 16.59
C GLN A 173 -15.54 18.72 15.75
N GLY A 174 -15.64 18.56 14.43
CA GLY A 174 -16.24 19.52 13.50
C GLY A 174 -15.29 20.62 13.00
N THR A 175 -14.01 20.59 13.37
CA THR A 175 -13.05 21.61 12.92
C THR A 175 -12.70 21.44 11.44
N THR A 176 -12.58 22.56 10.72
CA THR A 176 -12.13 22.65 9.33
C THR A 176 -11.21 23.85 9.16
N TRP A 177 -10.53 23.95 8.02
CA TRP A 177 -9.61 25.04 7.68
C TRP A 177 -9.63 25.33 6.18
N GLY A 178 -8.91 26.37 5.77
CA GLY A 178 -8.84 26.81 4.38
C GLY A 178 -7.81 26.06 3.54
N LEU A 179 -7.54 26.59 2.35
CA LEU A 179 -6.54 26.08 1.42
C LEU A 179 -5.12 26.08 2.04
N GLY A 180 -4.23 25.20 1.57
CA GLY A 180 -2.82 25.14 1.97
C GLY A 180 -2.39 23.82 2.59
N GLY A 181 -3.34 22.93 2.88
CA GLY A 181 -3.10 21.62 3.46
C GLY A 181 -2.57 21.67 4.90
N THR A 182 -2.06 20.55 5.39
CA THR A 182 -1.68 20.39 6.80
C THR A 182 -0.61 21.40 7.23
N CYS A 183 0.46 21.60 6.45
CA CYS A 183 1.59 22.44 6.86
C CYS A 183 1.26 23.92 7.07
N VAL A 184 0.17 24.43 6.49
CA VAL A 184 -0.26 25.83 6.64
C VAL A 184 -1.27 25.98 7.78
N ASN A 185 -2.05 24.95 8.04
CA ASN A 185 -3.22 25.03 8.91
C ASN A 185 -3.05 24.31 10.26
N VAL A 186 -1.96 23.55 10.44
CA VAL A 186 -1.63 22.77 11.65
C VAL A 186 -0.16 22.97 12.00
#